data_AF-A0A9E3I353-F1
#
_entry.id   AF-A0A9E3I353-F1
#
_cell.length_a   1.000
_cell.length_b   1.000
_cell.length_c   1.000
_cell.angle_alpha   90.00
_cell.angle_beta   90.00
_cell.angle_gamma   90.00
#
_symmetry.space_group_name_H-M   'P 1'
#
loop_
_entity.id
_entity.type
_entity.pdbx_description
1 polymer ?
#
loop_
_entity_poly.entity_id
_entity_poly.type
_entity_poly.pdbx_seq_one_letter_code
_entity_poly.pdbx_strand_id
1 'polypeptide(L)'
;MEKIKIRFFCLFVTATLFAQSAGAATMTILPGSSHYQGRSYFRTLTADGILSGRIEYAVYDTEGGNELENAGFTTSGSGQYTYVYQIFNDGDDTATALEYFSILGIGEGAFYDLVTDIESVDDDSGGIDSTAYYFGPHDSAIGPDTAIWEFDGDILEETEQSFFLIISSDYDFTIGSYRIIKTSSPDAPIPNPEPSTIALLGIGGVMTLLRRRRRV
;
A
#
# COMPACT_ATOMS: atom_id res chain seq x y z
N MET A 1 -16.07 -30.76 56.29
CA MET A 1 -14.98 -29.87 55.85
C MET A 1 -14.78 -29.85 54.32
N GLU A 2 -15.30 -30.82 53.57
CA GLU A 2 -15.19 -30.86 52.08
C GLU A 2 -16.03 -29.82 51.33
N LYS A 3 -17.17 -29.39 51.86
CA LYS A 3 -18.09 -28.45 51.18
C LYS A 3 -17.53 -27.04 50.95
N ILE A 4 -16.47 -26.65 51.67
CA ILE A 4 -15.80 -25.34 51.52
C ILE A 4 -14.82 -25.35 50.34
N LYS A 5 -14.20 -26.50 50.02
CA LYS A 5 -13.22 -26.62 48.93
C LYS A 5 -13.88 -26.53 47.55
N ILE A 6 -15.09 -27.07 47.40
CA ILE A 6 -15.84 -27.04 46.13
C ILE A 6 -16.31 -25.62 45.78
N ARG A 7 -16.68 -24.81 46.79
CA ARG A 7 -17.14 -23.43 46.55
C ARG A 7 -16.03 -22.50 46.07
N PHE A 8 -14.81 -22.69 46.57
CA PHE A 8 -13.64 -21.94 46.09
C PHE A 8 -13.21 -22.36 44.68
N PHE A 9 -13.33 -23.65 44.34
CA PHE A 9 -13.01 -24.13 42.99
C PHE A 9 -13.95 -23.57 41.93
N CYS A 10 -15.27 -23.53 42.21
CA CYS A 10 -16.23 -22.92 41.29
C CYS A 10 -15.95 -21.42 41.08
N LEU A 11 -15.60 -20.68 42.13
CA LEU A 11 -15.35 -19.24 42.02
C LEU A 11 -14.09 -18.91 41.21
N PHE A 12 -13.08 -19.80 41.23
CA PHE A 12 -11.86 -19.66 40.43
C PHE A 12 -12.07 -19.98 38.94
N VAL A 13 -12.93 -20.95 38.63
CA VAL A 13 -13.28 -21.31 37.24
C VAL A 13 -14.16 -20.24 36.58
N THR A 14 -15.04 -19.57 37.34
CA THR A 14 -15.84 -18.46 36.76
C THR A 14 -14.98 -17.22 36.47
N ALA A 15 -13.93 -16.96 37.26
CA ALA A 15 -13.05 -15.81 37.04
C ALA A 15 -12.14 -15.96 35.80
N THR A 16 -11.74 -17.18 35.45
CA THR A 16 -10.93 -17.44 34.24
C THR A 16 -11.75 -17.45 32.95
N LEU A 17 -13.07 -17.71 33.03
CA LEU A 17 -13.97 -17.68 31.87
C LEU A 17 -14.30 -16.25 31.39
N PHE A 18 -14.11 -15.23 32.23
CA PHE A 18 -14.24 -13.82 31.83
C PHE A 18 -12.92 -13.15 31.40
N ALA A 19 -11.79 -13.89 31.42
CA ALA A 19 -10.49 -13.35 31.05
C ALA A 19 -10.18 -13.43 29.53
N GLN A 20 -11.07 -14.01 28.72
CA GLN A 20 -10.80 -14.22 27.29
C GLN A 20 -11.80 -13.51 26.39
N SER A 21 -11.68 -12.18 26.38
CA SER A 21 -11.79 -11.38 25.16
C SER A 21 -11.47 -9.93 25.51
N ALA A 22 -10.25 -9.69 26.00
CA ALA A 22 -9.60 -8.43 25.66
C ALA A 22 -9.30 -8.53 24.17
N GLY A 23 -10.32 -8.31 23.33
CA GLY A 23 -10.06 -7.98 21.94
C GLY A 23 -9.19 -6.74 22.02
N ALA A 24 -7.90 -6.89 21.69
CA ALA A 24 -7.03 -5.76 21.51
C ALA A 24 -7.75 -4.87 20.49
N ALA A 25 -8.37 -3.80 20.98
CA ALA A 25 -9.00 -2.81 20.12
C ALA A 25 -7.84 -2.26 19.31
N THR A 26 -7.71 -2.71 18.07
CA THR A 26 -6.69 -2.23 17.17
C THR A 26 -6.97 -0.75 17.00
N MET A 27 -6.07 0.07 17.56
CA MET A 27 -6.25 1.50 17.66
C MET A 27 -6.32 2.05 16.24
N THR A 28 -7.48 2.63 15.91
CA THR A 28 -7.63 3.46 14.73
C THR A 28 -6.91 4.77 15.00
N ILE A 29 -6.04 5.17 14.09
CA ILE A 29 -5.24 6.40 14.21
C ILE A 29 -5.84 7.49 13.33
N LEU A 30 -6.53 7.12 12.24
CA LEU A 30 -7.22 8.06 11.38
C LEU A 30 -8.24 8.90 12.16
N PRO A 31 -8.27 10.23 11.95
CA PRO A 31 -9.35 11.07 12.41
C PRO A 31 -10.72 10.55 11.96
N GLY A 32 -11.76 10.81 12.76
CA GLY A 32 -13.11 10.45 12.37
C GLY A 32 -13.58 11.31 11.19
N SER A 33 -14.11 10.68 10.15
CA SER A 33 -14.81 11.35 9.05
C SER A 33 -16.32 11.27 9.23
N SER A 34 -17.01 12.39 9.03
CA SER A 34 -18.48 12.40 8.97
C SER A 34 -19.05 11.94 7.61
N HIS A 35 -18.20 11.88 6.58
CA HIS A 35 -18.60 11.54 5.22
C HIS A 35 -18.48 10.04 4.95
N TYR A 36 -17.27 9.50 4.99
CA TYR A 36 -17.04 8.07 4.80
C TYR A 36 -15.75 7.60 5.47
N GLN A 37 -15.80 6.44 6.15
CA GLN A 37 -14.63 5.80 6.73
C GLN A 37 -14.83 4.28 6.83
N GLY A 38 -13.74 3.53 6.84
CA GLY A 38 -13.79 2.09 6.96
C GLY A 38 -12.42 1.44 7.11
N ARG A 39 -12.47 0.11 7.08
CA ARG A 39 -11.28 -0.74 7.20
C ARG A 39 -11.45 -1.96 6.31
N SER A 40 -10.37 -2.34 5.63
CA SER A 40 -10.26 -3.57 4.85
C SER A 40 -9.09 -4.40 5.38
N TYR A 41 -9.17 -5.72 5.24
CA TYR A 41 -8.08 -6.63 5.59
C TYR A 41 -7.54 -7.28 4.32
N PHE A 42 -6.23 -7.50 4.26
CA PHE A 42 -5.60 -8.20 3.16
C PHE A 42 -4.78 -9.38 3.67
N ARG A 43 -4.69 -10.41 2.83
CA ARG A 43 -3.83 -11.57 3.04
C ARG A 43 -3.43 -12.12 1.69
N THR A 44 -2.14 -12.12 1.41
CA THR A 44 -1.57 -12.62 0.16
C THR A 44 -0.42 -13.56 0.42
N LEU A 45 -0.28 -14.58 -0.42
CA LEU A 45 0.86 -15.49 -0.39
C LEU A 45 1.97 -14.90 -1.24
N THR A 46 3.16 -14.80 -0.67
CA THR A 46 4.38 -14.33 -1.34
C THR A 46 5.40 -15.46 -1.43
N ALA A 47 6.53 -15.21 -2.09
CA ALA A 47 7.63 -16.19 -2.16
C ALA A 47 8.25 -16.49 -0.78
N ASP A 48 8.24 -15.51 0.13
CA ASP A 48 8.93 -15.58 1.42
C ASP A 48 7.99 -15.84 2.60
N GLY A 49 6.69 -15.90 2.38
CA GLY A 49 5.71 -16.10 3.44
C GLY A 49 4.35 -15.51 3.12
N ILE A 50 3.56 -15.28 4.17
CA ILE A 50 2.28 -14.60 4.07
C ILE A 50 2.53 -13.11 4.33
N LEU A 51 1.98 -12.26 3.48
CA LEU A 51 1.85 -10.82 3.74
C LEU A 51 0.38 -10.57 4.11
N SER A 52 0.14 -10.10 5.33
CA SER A 52 -1.20 -9.83 5.83
C SER A 52 -1.25 -8.63 6.75
N GLY A 53 -2.37 -7.94 6.72
CA GLY A 53 -2.55 -6.72 7.50
C GLY A 53 -3.89 -6.08 7.23
N ARG A 54 -3.98 -4.78 7.51
CA ARG A 54 -5.18 -3.99 7.24
C ARG A 54 -4.88 -2.67 6.56
N ILE A 55 -5.91 -2.14 5.93
CA ILE A 55 -5.96 -0.81 5.35
C ILE A 55 -7.07 -0.09 6.09
N GLU A 56 -6.76 1.02 6.73
CA GLU A 56 -7.74 1.97 7.21
C GLU A 56 -7.89 3.09 6.19
N TYR A 57 -9.12 3.55 5.99
CA TYR A 57 -9.37 4.61 5.03
C TYR A 57 -10.50 5.54 5.50
N ALA A 58 -10.39 6.80 5.15
CA ALA A 58 -11.40 7.83 5.37
C ALA A 58 -11.43 8.80 4.20
N VAL A 59 -12.60 9.34 3.92
CA VAL A 59 -12.82 10.40 2.92
C VAL A 59 -13.41 11.58 3.65
N TYR A 60 -12.77 12.73 3.56
CA TYR A 60 -13.21 13.97 4.21
C TYR A 60 -13.75 14.92 3.14
N ASP A 61 -14.89 15.54 3.42
CA ASP A 61 -15.46 16.59 2.57
C ASP A 61 -15.04 17.96 3.13
N THR A 62 -14.27 18.71 2.35
CA THR A 62 -13.78 20.03 2.75
C THR A 62 -14.90 21.07 2.84
N GLU A 63 -16.04 20.89 2.14
CA GLU A 63 -17.21 21.77 2.26
C GLU A 63 -17.94 21.57 3.60
N GLY A 64 -17.87 20.37 4.18
CA GLY A 64 -18.46 20.00 5.48
C GLY A 64 -17.76 20.60 6.69
N GLY A 65 -16.66 21.32 6.47
CA GLY A 65 -15.69 21.72 7.49
C GLY A 65 -14.49 20.78 7.40
N ASN A 66 -13.30 21.34 7.24
CA ASN A 66 -12.08 20.59 6.95
C ASN A 66 -11.67 19.70 8.14
N GLU A 67 -12.31 18.55 8.29
CA GLU A 67 -12.19 17.64 9.44
C GLU A 67 -10.77 17.16 9.65
N LEU A 68 -10.05 16.91 8.57
CA LEU A 68 -8.66 16.50 8.59
C LEU A 68 -7.73 17.64 9.09
N GLU A 69 -7.93 18.86 8.60
CA GLU A 69 -7.23 20.05 9.14
C GLU A 69 -7.59 20.34 10.59
N ASN A 70 -8.86 20.15 10.98
CA ASN A 70 -9.31 20.30 12.36
C ASN A 70 -8.65 19.27 13.29
N ALA A 71 -8.27 18.11 12.76
CA ALA A 71 -7.47 17.10 13.46
C ALA A 71 -5.97 17.42 13.48
N GLY A 72 -5.54 18.52 12.84
CA GLY A 72 -4.16 19.02 12.85
C GLY A 72 -3.34 18.67 11.62
N PHE A 73 -3.92 18.02 10.61
CA PHE A 73 -3.21 17.58 9.41
C PHE A 73 -3.46 18.53 8.25
N THR A 74 -2.39 19.04 7.64
CA THR A 74 -2.49 19.89 6.45
C THR A 74 -2.28 19.07 5.19
N THR A 75 -3.13 19.26 4.19
CA THR A 75 -2.97 18.64 2.87
C THR A 75 -2.59 19.65 1.82
N SER A 76 -1.79 19.25 0.83
CA SER A 76 -1.30 20.14 -0.21
C SER A 76 -2.25 20.31 -1.41
N GLY A 77 -3.17 19.36 -1.61
CA GLY A 77 -4.14 19.41 -2.70
C GLY A 77 -5.32 20.36 -2.46
N SER A 78 -6.00 20.74 -3.54
CA SER A 78 -7.14 21.70 -3.51
C SER A 78 -8.51 21.08 -3.81
N GLY A 79 -8.58 19.75 -3.90
CA GLY A 79 -9.82 19.03 -4.20
C GLY A 79 -10.87 19.14 -3.09
N GLN A 80 -12.14 19.04 -3.46
CA GLN A 80 -13.26 19.02 -2.50
C GLN A 80 -13.15 17.87 -1.49
N TYR A 81 -12.71 16.70 -1.94
CA TYR A 81 -12.61 15.48 -1.14
C TYR A 81 -11.16 15.10 -0.91
N THR A 82 -10.85 14.77 0.34
CA THR A 82 -9.54 14.25 0.73
C THR A 82 -9.67 12.79 1.14
N TYR A 83 -9.01 11.92 0.40
CA TYR A 83 -8.95 10.49 0.67
C TYR A 83 -7.67 10.21 1.44
N VAL A 84 -7.79 9.60 2.62
CA VAL A 84 -6.66 9.24 3.45
C VAL A 84 -6.66 7.74 3.66
N TYR A 85 -5.52 7.12 3.42
CA TYR A 85 -5.29 5.70 3.65
C TYR A 85 -4.15 5.53 4.66
N GLN A 86 -4.24 4.51 5.49
CA GLN A 86 -3.14 4.06 6.32
C GLN A 86 -3.03 2.54 6.25
N ILE A 87 -1.83 2.07 5.97
CA ILE A 87 -1.54 0.65 5.77
C ILE A 87 -0.86 0.11 7.01
N PHE A 88 -1.34 -1.00 7.53
CA PHE A 88 -0.76 -1.70 8.68
C PHE A 88 -0.33 -3.08 8.21
N ASN A 89 0.95 -3.41 8.39
CA ASN A 89 1.47 -4.76 8.15
C ASN A 89 1.46 -5.57 9.46
N ASP A 90 0.27 -5.75 10.03
CA ASP A 90 0.09 -6.26 11.39
C ASP A 90 -0.81 -7.50 11.49
N GLY A 91 -0.96 -8.24 10.39
CA GLY A 91 -1.73 -9.49 10.41
C GLY A 91 -1.01 -10.59 11.16
N ASP A 92 -1.75 -11.42 11.92
CA ASP A 92 -1.20 -12.47 12.81
C ASP A 92 -0.24 -13.48 12.12
N ASP A 93 -0.39 -13.67 10.80
CA ASP A 93 0.42 -14.59 10.00
C ASP A 93 1.50 -13.87 9.17
N THR A 94 1.61 -12.54 9.28
CA THR A 94 2.51 -11.77 8.42
C THR A 94 3.95 -12.08 8.74
N ALA A 95 4.74 -12.39 7.73
CA ALA A 95 6.18 -12.68 7.86
C ALA A 95 6.96 -11.99 6.74
N THR A 96 6.37 -10.96 6.15
CA THR A 96 6.82 -10.39 4.89
C THR A 96 6.58 -8.89 4.91
N ALA A 97 7.60 -8.12 4.56
CA ALA A 97 7.49 -6.68 4.43
C ALA A 97 6.65 -6.27 3.19
N LEU A 98 5.99 -5.13 3.30
CA LEU A 98 5.25 -4.49 2.22
C LEU A 98 6.13 -3.38 1.61
N GLU A 99 6.25 -3.40 0.29
CA GLU A 99 7.10 -2.46 -0.45
C GLU A 99 6.30 -1.52 -1.34
N TYR A 100 5.07 -1.91 -1.66
CA TYR A 100 4.26 -1.23 -2.67
C TYR A 100 2.78 -1.29 -2.31
N PHE A 101 2.13 -0.13 -2.34
CA PHE A 101 0.69 0.01 -2.22
C PHE A 101 0.13 0.85 -3.37
N SER A 102 -0.99 0.43 -3.93
CA SER A 102 -1.72 1.26 -4.90
C SER A 102 -3.24 1.14 -4.82
N ILE A 103 -3.90 2.25 -5.12
CA ILE A 103 -5.35 2.34 -5.30
C ILE A 103 -5.65 2.35 -6.80
N LEU A 104 -6.53 1.46 -7.25
CA LEU A 104 -6.90 1.28 -8.65
C LEU A 104 -8.30 1.84 -8.91
N GLY A 105 -8.50 2.33 -10.13
CA GLY A 105 -9.83 2.72 -10.63
C GLY A 105 -10.33 4.04 -10.04
N ILE A 106 -9.42 4.98 -9.77
CA ILE A 106 -9.75 6.32 -9.28
C ILE A 106 -10.62 7.10 -10.29
N GLY A 107 -10.52 6.73 -11.56
CA GLY A 107 -11.28 7.29 -12.66
C GLY A 107 -10.54 8.44 -13.35
N GLU A 108 -10.71 8.52 -14.66
CA GLU A 108 -10.04 9.52 -15.49
C GLU A 108 -10.51 10.93 -15.09
N GLY A 109 -9.55 11.82 -14.83
CA GLY A 109 -9.81 13.22 -14.49
C GLY A 109 -10.18 13.47 -13.02
N ALA A 110 -10.04 12.48 -12.15
CA ALA A 110 -10.26 12.64 -10.71
C ALA A 110 -9.25 13.59 -10.04
N PHE A 111 -8.10 13.80 -10.65
CA PHE A 111 -7.00 14.64 -10.18
C PHE A 111 -6.58 15.61 -11.30
N TYR A 112 -6.13 16.79 -10.93
CA TYR A 112 -5.72 17.85 -11.87
C TYR A 112 -4.20 18.00 -11.93
N ASP A 113 -3.53 17.87 -10.79
CA ASP A 113 -2.09 18.00 -10.67
C ASP A 113 -1.50 16.72 -10.07
N LEU A 114 -0.75 16.01 -10.91
CA LEU A 114 -0.15 14.73 -10.54
C LEU A 114 0.91 14.84 -9.42
N VAL A 115 1.32 16.06 -9.06
CA VAL A 115 2.35 16.33 -8.05
C VAL A 115 1.75 16.78 -6.72
N THR A 116 0.67 17.58 -6.73
CA THR A 116 0.09 18.13 -5.49
C THR A 116 -1.13 17.37 -4.99
N ASP A 117 -1.75 16.54 -5.84
CA ASP A 117 -2.97 15.81 -5.47
C ASP A 117 -2.70 14.44 -4.84
N ILE A 118 -1.42 14.07 -4.67
CA ILE A 118 -0.99 12.84 -3.98
C ILE A 118 0.19 13.15 -3.07
N GLU A 119 0.16 12.64 -1.85
CA GLU A 119 1.24 12.86 -0.87
C GLU A 119 1.29 11.77 0.21
N SER A 120 2.28 11.89 1.09
CA SER A 120 2.45 11.12 2.32
C SER A 120 2.71 12.08 3.48
N VAL A 121 1.98 11.94 4.58
CA VAL A 121 1.99 12.87 5.72
C VAL A 121 2.20 12.10 7.03
N ASP A 122 3.19 12.54 7.82
CA ASP A 122 3.46 12.00 9.16
C ASP A 122 2.24 12.20 10.08
N ASP A 123 1.83 11.14 10.75
CA ASP A 123 0.69 11.14 11.66
C ASP A 123 1.09 11.35 13.14
N ASP A 124 2.37 11.65 13.40
CA ASP A 124 3.01 11.77 14.72
C ASP A 124 2.88 10.52 15.61
N SER A 125 2.37 9.41 15.07
CA SER A 125 2.14 8.15 15.79
C SER A 125 3.25 7.12 15.53
N GLY A 126 4.22 7.49 14.71
CA GLY A 126 5.24 6.61 14.19
C GLY A 126 4.75 5.89 12.94
N GLY A 127 5.69 5.45 12.11
CA GLY A 127 5.37 4.78 10.86
C GLY A 127 6.46 5.01 9.84
N ILE A 128 6.21 4.48 8.65
CA ILE A 128 7.14 4.54 7.54
C ILE A 128 6.57 5.45 6.46
N ASP A 129 7.37 6.44 6.07
CA ASP A 129 7.07 7.32 4.95
C ASP A 129 7.21 6.56 3.62
N SER A 130 6.45 6.95 2.61
CA SER A 130 6.67 6.48 1.26
C SER A 130 7.89 7.17 0.65
N THR A 131 8.80 6.42 0.07
CA THR A 131 9.99 6.97 -0.60
C THR A 131 9.68 7.58 -1.96
N ALA A 132 8.59 7.13 -2.59
CA ALA A 132 8.01 7.76 -3.76
C ALA A 132 6.49 7.62 -3.78
N TYR A 133 5.83 8.61 -4.38
CA TYR A 133 4.41 8.55 -4.68
C TYR A 133 4.12 9.24 -6.01
N TYR A 134 3.23 8.66 -6.81
CA TYR A 134 2.87 9.17 -8.12
C TYR A 134 1.58 8.54 -8.63
N PHE A 135 0.93 9.20 -9.58
CA PHE A 135 -0.12 8.57 -10.36
C PHE A 135 0.48 7.76 -11.52
N GLY A 136 -0.08 6.58 -11.78
CA GLY A 136 0.32 5.71 -12.87
C GLY A 136 0.26 6.44 -14.22
N PRO A 137 1.25 6.29 -15.10
CA PRO A 137 1.20 6.97 -16.39
C PRO A 137 0.09 6.36 -17.26
N HIS A 138 -0.53 7.21 -18.09
CA HIS A 138 -1.66 6.84 -18.95
C HIS A 138 -1.37 5.64 -19.86
N ASP A 139 -0.10 5.48 -20.29
CA ASP A 139 0.35 4.40 -21.16
C ASP A 139 0.90 3.16 -20.41
N SER A 140 0.82 3.12 -19.08
CA SER A 140 1.26 1.95 -18.32
C SER A 140 0.22 0.83 -18.33
N ALA A 141 0.68 -0.41 -18.16
CA ALA A 141 -0.20 -1.57 -17.92
C ALA A 141 -1.05 -1.44 -16.63
N ILE A 142 -0.75 -0.43 -15.80
CA ILE A 142 -1.43 -0.12 -14.54
C ILE A 142 -2.51 0.97 -14.77
N GLY A 143 -2.47 1.69 -15.90
CA GLY A 143 -3.44 2.70 -16.31
C GLY A 143 -3.25 4.06 -15.61
N PRO A 144 -3.84 5.14 -16.17
CA PRO A 144 -3.81 6.48 -15.57
C PRO A 144 -4.49 6.55 -14.20
N ASP A 145 -5.43 5.64 -13.94
CA ASP A 145 -6.37 5.73 -12.83
C ASP A 145 -5.85 5.05 -11.56
N THR A 146 -4.54 5.12 -11.33
CA THR A 146 -3.87 4.44 -10.22
C THR A 146 -3.02 5.41 -9.42
N ALA A 147 -3.24 5.49 -8.11
CA ALA A 147 -2.34 6.18 -7.17
C ALA A 147 -1.39 5.16 -6.55
N ILE A 148 -0.10 5.48 -6.52
CA ILE A 148 0.97 4.56 -6.12
C ILE A 148 1.78 5.21 -5.00
N TRP A 149 2.07 4.42 -3.96
CA TRP A 149 3.06 4.72 -2.94
C TRP A 149 4.05 3.55 -2.86
N GLU A 150 5.33 3.90 -2.96
CA GLU A 150 6.47 2.99 -2.86
C GLU A 150 7.17 3.22 -1.53
N PHE A 151 7.58 2.12 -0.91
CA PHE A 151 8.33 2.08 0.35
C PHE A 151 9.74 1.54 0.08
N ASP A 152 10.31 1.83 -1.10
CA ASP A 152 11.62 1.31 -1.53
C ASP A 152 12.73 1.96 -0.70
N GLY A 153 13.45 1.17 0.10
CA GLY A 153 14.49 1.61 1.03
C GLY A 153 14.05 1.62 2.49
N ASP A 154 12.80 2.01 2.75
CA ASP A 154 12.14 1.96 4.06
C ASP A 154 10.94 1.02 3.94
N ILE A 155 11.22 -0.28 3.86
CA ILE A 155 10.20 -1.31 3.71
C ILE A 155 9.29 -1.35 4.93
N LEU A 156 7.99 -1.55 4.73
CA LEU A 156 7.03 -1.65 5.82
C LEU A 156 7.10 -3.05 6.44
N GLU A 157 7.90 -3.20 7.50
CA GLU A 157 8.16 -4.47 8.19
C GLU A 157 6.93 -4.97 8.97
N GLU A 158 7.04 -6.16 9.55
CA GLU A 158 6.00 -6.74 10.40
C GLU A 158 5.71 -5.82 11.60
N THR A 159 4.44 -5.64 11.93
CA THR A 159 3.90 -4.73 12.96
C THR A 159 4.04 -3.24 12.68
N GLU A 160 4.62 -2.84 11.54
CA GLU A 160 4.73 -1.43 11.16
C GLU A 160 3.47 -0.92 10.44
N GLN A 161 3.36 0.40 10.41
CA GLN A 161 2.30 1.13 9.72
C GLN A 161 2.88 2.24 8.85
N SER A 162 2.19 2.60 7.78
CA SER A 162 2.58 3.73 6.94
C SER A 162 2.22 5.05 7.61
N PHE A 163 2.86 6.12 7.14
CA PHE A 163 2.30 7.47 7.20
C PHE A 163 0.93 7.53 6.51
N PHE A 164 0.23 8.65 6.67
CA PHE A 164 -1.02 8.90 5.96
C PHE A 164 -0.76 9.09 4.48
N LEU A 165 -1.35 8.22 3.67
CA LEU A 165 -1.27 8.25 2.22
C LEU A 165 -2.49 9.02 1.70
N ILE A 166 -2.28 10.19 1.11
CA ILE A 166 -3.34 11.15 0.84
C ILE A 166 -3.55 11.32 -0.66
N ILE A 167 -4.81 11.37 -1.09
CA ILE A 167 -5.23 11.81 -2.42
C ILE A 167 -6.23 12.96 -2.27
N SER A 168 -6.07 14.04 -3.03
CA SER A 168 -7.07 15.10 -3.15
C SER A 168 -7.83 14.98 -4.48
N SER A 169 -9.15 15.17 -4.45
CA SER A 169 -10.00 15.07 -5.65
C SER A 169 -11.26 15.93 -5.55
N ASP A 170 -11.77 16.42 -6.66
CA ASP A 170 -13.10 17.07 -6.73
C ASP A 170 -14.26 16.08 -6.78
N TYR A 171 -13.98 14.78 -6.88
CA TYR A 171 -15.00 13.76 -7.06
C TYR A 171 -15.25 13.00 -5.77
N ASP A 172 -16.53 12.73 -5.51
CA ASP A 172 -16.96 11.92 -4.38
C ASP A 172 -16.56 10.45 -4.58
N PHE A 173 -16.50 9.70 -3.48
CA PHE A 173 -15.97 8.35 -3.49
C PHE A 173 -16.82 7.42 -4.34
N THR A 174 -16.12 6.61 -5.12
CA THR A 174 -16.70 5.45 -5.77
C THR A 174 -16.03 4.21 -5.21
N ILE A 175 -16.75 3.07 -5.22
CA ILE A 175 -16.18 1.83 -4.71
C ILE A 175 -15.08 1.37 -5.67
N GLY A 176 -13.83 1.48 -5.23
CA GLY A 176 -12.63 1.08 -5.98
C GLY A 176 -12.08 -0.28 -5.59
N SER A 177 -10.89 -0.60 -6.10
CA SER A 177 -10.08 -1.76 -5.71
C SER A 177 -8.67 -1.31 -5.36
N TYR A 178 -7.94 -2.10 -4.58
CA TYR A 178 -6.54 -1.81 -4.24
C TYR A 178 -5.63 -2.96 -4.67
N ARG A 179 -4.34 -2.68 -4.79
CA ARG A 179 -3.30 -3.67 -5.05
C ARG A 179 -2.16 -3.47 -4.08
N ILE A 180 -1.70 -4.59 -3.51
CA ILE A 180 -0.50 -4.66 -2.69
C ILE A 180 0.47 -5.57 -3.41
N ILE A 181 1.71 -5.11 -3.63
CA ILE A 181 2.76 -5.88 -4.29
C ILE A 181 3.95 -5.96 -3.33
N LYS A 182 4.62 -7.12 -3.34
CA LYS A 182 5.98 -7.24 -2.83
C LYS A 182 6.93 -7.21 -4.02
N THR A 183 7.91 -6.32 -4.02
CA THR A 183 8.93 -6.23 -5.08
C THR A 183 10.09 -7.19 -4.80
N SER A 184 9.77 -8.44 -4.45
CA SER A 184 10.71 -9.56 -4.59
C SER A 184 10.04 -10.68 -5.36
N SER A 185 9.69 -10.37 -6.61
CA SER A 185 10.00 -11.34 -7.66
C SER A 185 11.42 -11.01 -8.13
N PRO A 186 12.43 -11.84 -7.84
CA PRO A 186 13.72 -11.68 -8.49
C PRO A 186 13.47 -11.73 -10.00
N ASP A 187 13.95 -10.71 -10.70
CA ASP A 187 14.12 -10.65 -12.14
C ASP A 187 13.05 -11.40 -12.95
N ALA A 188 12.01 -10.69 -13.41
CA ALA A 188 11.39 -11.12 -14.66
C ALA A 188 12.54 -11.29 -15.68
N PRO A 189 12.72 -12.47 -16.29
CA PRO A 189 13.87 -12.71 -17.17
C PRO A 189 13.84 -11.68 -18.29
N ILE A 190 14.68 -10.66 -18.17
CA ILE A 190 14.87 -9.69 -19.24
C ILE A 190 15.58 -10.47 -20.34
N PRO A 191 15.12 -10.43 -21.60
CA PRO A 191 15.81 -11.08 -22.70
C PRO A 191 17.22 -10.48 -22.83
N ASN A 192 18.21 -11.11 -22.20
CA ASN A 192 19.60 -10.81 -22.45
C ASN A 192 19.90 -11.41 -23.84
N PRO A 193 20.31 -10.63 -24.85
CA PRO A 193 20.62 -11.20 -26.15
C PRO A 193 21.62 -12.32 -25.96
N GLU A 194 21.20 -13.54 -26.30
CA GLU A 194 22.07 -14.70 -26.17
C GLU A 194 23.40 -14.41 -26.89
N PRO A 195 24.55 -14.89 -26.39
CA PRO A 195 25.85 -14.71 -27.05
C PRO A 195 25.85 -15.12 -28.53
N SER A 196 24.93 -16.02 -28.91
CA SER A 196 24.63 -16.44 -30.28
C SER A 196 24.16 -15.29 -31.18
N THR A 197 23.39 -14.33 -30.67
CA THR A 197 22.86 -13.19 -31.42
C THR A 197 23.95 -12.15 -31.67
N ILE A 198 24.85 -11.92 -30.71
CA ILE A 198 26.05 -11.11 -30.89
C ILE A 198 27.00 -11.77 -31.89
N ALA A 199 27.15 -13.10 -31.83
CA ALA A 199 27.97 -13.85 -32.78
C ALA A 199 27.39 -13.79 -34.21
N LEU A 200 26.06 -13.87 -34.38
CA LEU A 200 25.42 -13.81 -35.69
C LEU A 200 25.53 -12.42 -36.33
N LEU A 201 25.38 -11.35 -35.54
CA LEU A 201 25.62 -9.98 -36.00
C LEU A 201 27.10 -9.74 -36.35
N GLY A 202 28.02 -10.31 -35.59
CA GLY A 202 29.46 -10.25 -35.89
C GLY A 202 29.82 -10.93 -37.22
N ILE A 203 29.29 -12.14 -37.46
CA ILE A 203 29.55 -12.88 -38.71
C ILE A 203 28.92 -12.15 -39.92
N GLY A 204 27.71 -11.60 -39.77
CA GLY A 204 27.07 -10.78 -40.79
C GLY A 204 27.86 -9.52 -41.15
N GLY A 205 28.38 -8.80 -40.14
CA GLY A 205 29.22 -7.61 -40.34
C GLY A 205 30.51 -7.91 -41.09
N VAL A 206 31.21 -8.99 -40.73
CA VAL A 206 32.45 -9.42 -41.40
C VAL A 206 32.19 -9.84 -42.85
N MET A 207 31.13 -10.60 -43.12
CA MET A 207 30.75 -10.99 -44.49
C MET A 207 30.46 -9.77 -45.38
N THR A 208 29.80 -8.75 -44.81
CA THR A 208 29.45 -7.52 -45.55
C THR A 208 30.70 -6.69 -45.87
N LEU A 209 31.64 -6.58 -44.92
CA LEU A 209 32.94 -5.93 -45.15
C LEU A 209 33.80 -6.68 -46.18
N LEU A 210 33.83 -8.02 -46.12
CA LEU A 210 34.57 -8.84 -47.07
C LEU A 210 34.00 -8.76 -48.50
N ARG A 211 32.68 -8.67 -48.66
CA ARG A 211 32.06 -8.46 -49.98
C ARG A 211 32.38 -7.09 -50.58
N ARG A 212 32.56 -6.06 -49.75
CA ARG A 212 32.90 -4.70 -50.23
C ARG A 212 34.33 -4.62 -50.79
N ARG A 213 35.27 -5.40 -50.25
CA ARG A 213 36.67 -5.48 -50.74
C ARG A 213 36.84 -6.20 -52.09
N ARG A 214 35.87 -7.01 -52.53
CA ARG A 214 35.93 -7.71 -53.84
C ARG A 214 35.35 -6.90 -55.01
N ARG A 215 34.73 -5.75 -54.75
CA ARG A 215 34.15 -4.86 -55.78
C ARG A 215 34.99 -3.62 -56.05
N VAL A 216 36.18 -3.56 -55.47
CA VAL A 216 37.26 -2.62 -55.83
C VAL A 216 38.36 -3.46 -56.46
#